data_AF-A0A819J225-F1
#
_entry.id   AF-A0A819J225-F1
#
_cell.length_a   1.000
_cell.length_b   1.000
_cell.length_c   1.000
_cell.angle_alpha   90.00
_cell.angle_beta   90.00
_cell.angle_gamma   90.00
#
_symmetry.space_group_name_H-M   'P 1'
#
loop_
_entity.id
_entity.type
_entity.pdbx_description
1 polymer ?
#
loop_
_entity_poly.entity_id
_entity_poly.type
_entity_poly.pdbx_seq_one_letter_code
_entity_poly.pdbx_strand_id
1 'polypeptide(L)'
;LLPHYYAMYRLTVDDKENYILVMRNIFSSKLKIHHKYDVKGSTVDRSATDKEKLNPCPTLKDNDFLENKGIIDLGFEQKQIFMERLKRDVNVNKTFLNIVSFLCFDY
;
A
#
# COMPACT_ATOMS: atom_id res chain seq x y z
N LEU A 1 3.87 8.54 5.95
CA LEU A 1 3.34 7.33 5.28
C LEU A 1 2.00 7.61 4.62
N LEU A 2 1.28 8.64 5.05
CA LEU A 2 0.06 9.10 4.38
C LEU A 2 0.31 9.42 2.89
N PRO A 3 -0.70 9.22 2.02
CA PRO A 3 -0.63 9.66 0.63
C PRO A 3 -0.35 11.15 0.53
N HIS A 4 0.55 11.52 -0.37
CA HIS A 4 0.81 12.93 -0.68
C HIS A 4 -0.05 13.30 -1.89
N TYR A 5 -1.15 13.99 -1.63
CA TYR A 5 -2.05 14.47 -2.68
C TYR A 5 -1.48 15.73 -3.33
N TYR A 6 -1.54 15.79 -4.66
CA TYR A 6 -1.09 16.94 -5.44
C TYR A 6 -2.26 17.73 -6.01
N ALA A 7 -3.28 17.04 -6.51
CA ALA A 7 -4.45 17.68 -7.11
C ALA A 7 -5.66 16.74 -7.15
N MET A 8 -6.85 17.32 -7.18
CA MET A 8 -8.11 16.63 -7.44
C MET A 8 -8.81 17.31 -8.61
N TYR A 9 -9.19 16.54 -9.62
CA TYR A 9 -9.86 17.02 -10.81
C TYR A 9 -11.23 16.37 -10.92
N ARG A 10 -12.20 17.16 -11.39
CA ARG A 10 -13.50 16.66 -11.84
C ARG A 10 -13.58 16.83 -13.35
N LEU A 11 -13.80 15.73 -14.05
CA LEU A 11 -13.96 15.69 -15.50
C LEU A 11 -15.38 15.24 -15.82
N THR A 12 -16.09 15.98 -16.66
CA THR A 12 -17.41 15.58 -17.14
C THR A 12 -17.30 15.24 -18.61
N VAL A 13 -17.64 13.99 -18.98
CA VAL A 13 -17.62 13.49 -20.36
C VAL A 13 -18.92 12.72 -20.58
N ASP A 14 -19.65 13.03 -21.66
CA ASP A 14 -20.97 12.44 -21.96
C ASP A 14 -21.94 12.47 -20.75
N ASP A 15 -22.05 13.62 -20.08
CA ASP A 15 -22.82 13.84 -18.85
C ASP A 15 -22.45 12.93 -17.66
N LYS A 16 -21.32 12.23 -17.73
CA LYS A 16 -20.78 11.42 -16.62
C LYS A 16 -19.65 12.18 -15.94
N GLU A 17 -19.82 12.42 -14.64
CA GLU A 17 -18.78 12.98 -13.79
C GLU A 17 -17.77 11.90 -13.38
N ASN A 18 -16.48 12.19 -13.58
CA ASN A 18 -15.35 11.38 -13.19
C ASN A 18 -14.46 12.19 -12.26
N TYR A 19 -14.05 11.59 -11.14
CA TYR A 19 -13.20 12.21 -10.14
C TYR A 19 -11.81 11.58 -10.22
N ILE A 20 -10.80 12.40 -10.46
CA ILE A 20 -9.40 11.96 -10.54
C ILE A 20 -8.64 12.59 -9.40
N LEU A 21 -7.97 11.75 -8.61
CA LEU A 21 -7.07 12.17 -7.56
C LEU A 21 -5.64 11.86 -7.96
N VAL A 22 -4.81 12.90 -8.01
CA VAL A 22 -3.39 12.79 -8.33
C VAL A 22 -2.60 12.77 -7.02
N MET A 23 -1.85 11.69 -6.81
CA MET A 23 -1.03 11.52 -5.62
C MET A 23 0.37 11.00 -5.97
N ARG A 24 1.32 11.22 -5.07
CA ARG A 24 2.69 10.70 -5.22
C ARG A 24 2.69 9.18 -5.30
N ASN A 25 3.33 8.63 -6.34
CA ASN A 25 3.63 7.21 -6.37
C ASN A 25 4.68 6.88 -5.31
N ILE A 26 4.38 5.89 -4.48
CA ILE A 26 5.27 5.42 -3.40
C ILE A 26 6.37 4.53 -3.98
N PHE A 27 6.13 3.91 -5.14
CA PHE A 27 7.11 3.06 -5.80
C PHE A 27 8.10 3.89 -6.62
N SER A 28 9.39 3.54 -6.49
CA SER A 28 10.43 4.09 -7.35
C SER A 28 10.30 3.48 -8.75
N SER A 29 10.17 4.31 -9.78
CA SER A 29 10.16 3.83 -11.18
C SER A 29 11.49 3.22 -11.62
N LYS A 30 12.57 3.44 -10.85
CA LYS A 30 13.92 2.96 -11.15
C LYS A 30 14.20 1.57 -10.57
N LEU A 31 13.38 1.11 -9.63
CA LEU A 31 13.59 -0.13 -8.90
C LEU A 31 12.49 -1.13 -9.26
N LYS A 32 12.88 -2.39 -9.48
CA LYS A 32 11.96 -3.42 -9.96
C LYS A 32 11.31 -4.10 -8.77
N ILE A 33 10.06 -3.75 -8.52
CA ILE A 33 9.18 -4.39 -7.52
C ILE A 33 9.16 -5.92 -7.73
N HIS A 34 9.76 -6.66 -6.81
CA HIS A 34 9.72 -8.13 -6.83
C HIS A 34 8.44 -8.69 -6.20
N HIS A 35 8.01 -8.10 -5.09
CA HIS A 35 6.79 -8.50 -4.39
C HIS A 35 6.01 -7.27 -3.93
N LYS A 36 4.68 -7.34 -4.04
CA LYS A 36 3.77 -6.29 -3.65
C LYS A 36 2.72 -6.85 -2.70
N TYR A 37 2.58 -6.20 -1.54
CA TYR A 37 1.63 -6.59 -0.50
C TYR A 37 0.69 -5.44 -0.17
N ASP A 38 -0.63 -5.68 -0.14
CA ASP A 38 -1.63 -4.84 0.50
C ASP A 38 -1.88 -5.38 1.92
N VAL A 39 -1.39 -4.68 2.95
CA VAL A 39 -1.38 -5.18 4.34
C VAL A 39 -2.23 -4.28 5.24
N LYS A 40 -3.40 -4.75 5.69
CA LYS A 40 -4.38 -3.97 6.50
C LYS A 40 -4.35 -4.33 7.98
N GLY A 41 -3.77 -5.46 8.36
CA GLY A 41 -3.77 -5.97 9.72
C GLY A 41 -5.05 -6.69 10.11
N SER A 42 -5.98 -6.92 9.18
CA SER A 42 -7.13 -7.83 9.34
C SER A 42 -6.85 -9.17 8.67
N THR A 43 -7.63 -10.21 9.00
CA THR A 43 -7.42 -11.58 8.49
C THR A 43 -8.57 -12.12 7.63
N VAL A 44 -9.77 -11.55 7.74
CA VAL A 44 -10.96 -11.97 6.97
C VAL A 44 -10.86 -11.47 5.53
N ASP A 45 -10.94 -12.38 4.55
CA ASP A 45 -10.84 -12.12 3.10
C ASP A 45 -9.55 -11.41 2.64
N ARG A 46 -8.47 -11.62 3.41
CA ARG A 46 -7.14 -11.05 3.14
C ARG A 46 -6.17 -12.05 2.52
N SER A 47 -6.67 -12.86 1.58
CA SER A 47 -5.85 -13.63 0.64
C SER A 47 -6.05 -13.10 -0.79
N ALA A 48 -4.99 -13.12 -1.59
CA ALA A 48 -5.05 -12.84 -3.03
C ALA A 48 -5.82 -13.96 -3.74
N THR A 49 -6.61 -13.59 -4.74
CA THR A 49 -7.35 -14.57 -5.55
C THR A 49 -6.39 -15.31 -6.47
N ASP A 50 -6.73 -16.53 -6.88
CA ASP A 50 -5.89 -17.31 -7.80
C ASP A 50 -5.67 -16.58 -9.13
N LYS A 51 -6.66 -15.80 -9.58
CA LYS A 51 -6.53 -14.93 -10.75
C LYS A 51 -5.46 -13.84 -10.56
N GLU A 52 -5.40 -13.21 -9.38
CA GLU A 52 -4.40 -12.18 -9.08
C GLU A 52 -3.00 -12.80 -8.93
N LYS A 53 -2.91 -14.01 -8.38
CA LYS A 53 -1.64 -14.76 -8.24
C LYS A 53 -1.00 -15.14 -9.58
N LEU A 54 -1.78 -15.19 -10.66
CA LEU A 54 -1.29 -15.43 -12.02
C LEU A 54 -0.65 -14.20 -12.68
N ASN A 55 -0.83 -13.01 -12.10
CA ASN A 55 -0.23 -11.80 -12.65
C ASN A 55 1.30 -11.81 -12.47
N PRO A 56 2.06 -11.21 -13.40
CA PRO A 56 3.53 -11.15 -13.31
C PRO A 56 4.06 -10.37 -12.10
N CYS A 57 3.23 -9.49 -11.52
CA CYS A 57 3.50 -8.80 -10.25
C CYS A 57 2.23 -8.83 -9.39
N PRO A 58 1.97 -9.94 -8.69
CA PRO A 58 0.71 -10.15 -7.98
C PRO A 58 0.62 -9.20 -6.77
N THR A 59 -0.58 -8.71 -6.50
CA THR A 59 -0.88 -7.98 -5.26
C THR A 59 -1.27 -8.98 -4.18
N LEU A 60 -0.28 -9.39 -3.38
CA LEU A 60 -0.47 -10.28 -2.24
C LEU A 60 -1.12 -9.54 -1.07
N LYS A 61 -1.74 -10.26 -0.14
CA LYS A 61 -2.42 -9.67 1.03
C LYS A 61 -1.84 -10.20 2.35
N ASP A 62 -2.48 -9.84 3.47
CA ASP A 62 -2.03 -10.18 4.83
C ASP A 62 -1.83 -11.70 5.04
N ASN A 63 -2.76 -12.55 4.60
CA ASN A 63 -2.66 -14.01 4.80
C ASN A 63 -1.54 -14.61 3.93
N ASP A 64 -1.40 -14.14 2.69
CA ASP A 64 -0.33 -14.60 1.80
C ASP A 64 1.06 -14.22 2.35
N PHE A 65 1.16 -13.05 3.01
CA PHE A 65 2.39 -12.62 3.67
C PHE A 65 2.78 -13.55 4.84
N LEU A 66 1.79 -13.95 5.64
CA LEU A 66 1.98 -14.89 6.76
C LEU A 66 2.35 -16.30 6.28
N GLU A 67 1.67 -16.80 5.25
CA GLU A 67 1.95 -18.10 4.63
C GLU A 67 3.37 -18.15 4.05
N ASN A 68 3.80 -17.07 3.38
CA ASN A 68 5.13 -16.96 2.79
C ASN A 68 6.24 -16.72 3.83
N LYS A 69 5.91 -16.62 5.12
CA LYS A 69 6.84 -16.25 6.21
C LYS A 69 7.69 -15.02 5.85
N GLY A 70 7.06 -14.03 5.21
CA GLY A 70 7.77 -12.85 4.73
C GLY A 70 8.51 -12.15 5.88
N ILE A 71 9.84 -12.01 5.76
CA ILE A 71 10.64 -11.25 6.72
C ILE A 71 10.97 -9.92 6.08
N ILE A 72 10.69 -8.86 6.84
CA ILE A 72 11.01 -7.49 6.47
C ILE A 72 12.15 -7.07 7.38
N ASP A 73 13.37 -7.10 6.86
CA ASP A 73 14.52 -6.57 7.57
C ASP A 73 14.78 -5.13 7.15
N LEU A 74 14.58 -4.21 8.09
CA LEU A 74 14.83 -2.78 7.91
C LEU A 74 16.06 -2.34 8.71
N GLY A 75 16.72 -3.23 9.45
CA GLY A 75 17.70 -2.83 10.46
C GLY A 75 17.05 -2.15 11.68
N PHE A 76 17.79 -2.09 12.79
CA PHE A 76 17.23 -1.62 14.08
C PHE A 76 16.81 -0.15 14.05
N GLU A 77 17.67 0.74 13.54
CA GLU A 77 17.46 2.19 13.56
C GLU A 77 16.31 2.61 12.63
N GLN A 78 16.32 2.15 11.37
CA GLN A 78 15.27 2.53 10.41
C GLN A 78 13.93 1.92 10.79
N LYS A 79 13.92 0.73 11.42
CA LYS A 79 12.69 0.15 12.01
C LYS A 79 12.11 1.05 13.09
N GLN A 80 12.92 1.59 14.01
CA GLN A 80 12.42 2.50 15.06
C GLN A 80 11.79 3.75 14.44
N ILE A 81 12.50 4.40 13.52
CA ILE A 81 12.02 5.61 12.81
C ILE A 81 10.71 5.32 12.06
N PHE A 82 10.65 4.17 11.35
CA PHE A 82 9.45 3.75 10.64
C PHE A 82 8.27 3.52 11.59
N MET A 83 8.50 2.82 12.71
CA MET A 83 7.45 2.53 13.69
C MET A 83 6.93 3.79 14.39
N GLU A 84 7.80 4.74 14.71
CA GLU A 84 7.39 6.05 15.25
C GLU A 84 6.53 6.82 14.25
N ARG A 85 6.95 6.88 12.99
CA ARG A 85 6.20 7.55 11.91
C ARG A 85 4.85 6.88 11.68
N LEU A 86 4.80 5.55 11.67
CA LEU A 86 3.58 4.77 11.51
C LEU A 86 2.60 5.03 12.66
N LYS A 87 3.05 5.02 13.92
CA LYS A 87 2.21 5.33 15.08
C LYS A 87 1.60 6.74 14.99
N ARG A 88 2.41 7.73 14.59
CA ARG A 88 1.95 9.11 14.39
C ARG A 88 0.88 9.19 13.31
N ASP A 89 1.10 8.54 12.17
CA ASP A 89 0.18 8.57 11.03
C ASP A 89 -1.13 7.82 11.31
N VAL A 90 -1.09 6.68 12.02
CA VAL A 90 -2.31 5.95 12.45
C VAL A 90 -3.16 6.79 13.40
N ASN A 91 -2.52 7.52 14.31
CA ASN A 91 -3.25 8.40 15.23
C ASN A 91 -3.97 9.53 14.48
N VAL A 92 -3.36 10.06 13.41
CA VAL A 92 -3.99 11.05 12.51
C VAL A 92 -5.11 10.41 11.69
N ASN A 93 -4.91 9.20 11.14
CA ASN A 93 -5.89 8.52 10.30
C ASN A 93 -7.11 7.99 11.04
N LYS A 94 -7.01 7.67 12.34
CA LYS A 94 -8.18 7.37 13.18
C LYS A 94 -9.21 8.49 13.20
N THR A 95 -8.78 9.73 12.91
CA THR A 95 -9.65 10.90 12.85
C THR A 95 -10.15 11.19 11.43
N PHE A 96 -9.49 10.70 10.36
CA PHE A 96 -9.77 11.20 9.01
C PHE A 96 -9.92 10.22 7.83
N LEU A 97 -9.32 9.01 7.75
CA LEU A 97 -9.53 8.11 6.58
C LEU A 97 -8.84 6.73 6.73
N ASN A 98 -9.57 5.65 6.42
CA ASN A 98 -9.05 4.28 6.30
C ASN A 98 -8.26 4.11 4.98
N ILE A 99 -7.03 4.59 4.92
CA ILE A 99 -6.13 4.31 3.78
C ILE A 99 -4.95 3.48 4.28
N VAL A 100 -4.88 2.25 3.78
CA VAL A 100 -3.83 1.31 4.11
C VAL A 100 -2.83 1.20 2.96
N SER A 101 -1.57 1.14 3.37
CA SER A 101 -0.31 1.09 2.66
C SER A 101 -0.09 -0.18 1.83
N PHE A 102 0.43 0.03 0.60
CA PHE A 102 1.13 -1.00 -0.16
C PHE A 102 2.57 -1.11 0.33
N LEU A 103 3.05 -2.33 0.56
CA LEU A 103 4.42 -2.66 0.93
C LEU A 103 5.10 -3.33 -0.27
N CYS A 104 6.30 -2.89 -0.63
CA CYS A 104 7.11 -3.45 -1.71
C CYS A 104 8.51 -3.75 -1.20
N PHE A 105 9.07 -4.89 -1.59
CA PHE A 105 10.45 -5.26 -1.29
C PHE A 105 11.21 -5.60 -2.56
N ASP A 106 12.43 -5.06 -2.63
CA ASP A 106 13.53 -5.56 -3.45
C ASP A 106 14.57 -6.12 -2.47
N TYR A 107 15.20 -7.24 -2.84
CA TYR A 107 16.29 -7.87 -2.09
C TYR A 107 17.57 -7.04 -2.15
#